data_AF-A0A8J5IRB5-F1
#
_entry.id   AF-A0A8J5IRB5-F1
#
_cell.length_a   1.000
_cell.length_b   1.000
_cell.length_c   1.000
_cell.angle_alpha   90.00
_cell.angle_beta   90.00
_cell.angle_gamma   90.00
#
_symmetry.space_group_name_H-M   'P 1'
#
loop_
_entity.id
_entity.type
_entity.pdbx_description
1 polymer ?
#
loop_
_entity_poly.entity_id
_entity_poly.type
_entity_poly.pdbx_seq_one_letter_code
_entity_poly.pdbx_strand_id
1 'polypeptide(L)'
;TWRAEYDTHHRGTECSLQDFGFVSEETSHRYQWLRWVIERSMPLSEVDDERTRAMAKSRPTNSKAVKNDMIIVASNLGSVISEEM
;
A
#
# COMPACT_ATOMS: atom_id res chain seq x y z
N THR A 1 13.84 -16.63 9.96
CA THR A 1 13.47 -16.30 8.56
C THR A 1 12.86 -14.92 8.59
N TRP A 2 13.18 -14.02 7.66
CA TRP A 2 12.63 -12.65 7.64
C TRP A 2 11.09 -12.58 7.78
N ARG A 3 10.36 -13.59 7.30
CA ARG A 3 8.92 -13.75 7.52
C ARG A 3 8.54 -13.84 9.01
N ALA A 4 9.28 -14.60 9.81
CA ALA A 4 8.99 -14.76 11.25
C ALA A 4 9.24 -13.45 12.03
N GLU A 5 10.27 -12.69 11.64
CA GLU A 5 10.57 -11.37 12.22
C GLU A 5 9.50 -10.33 11.83
N TYR A 6 9.08 -10.34 10.56
CA TYR A 6 7.97 -9.54 10.04
C TYR A 6 6.66 -9.83 10.77
N ASP A 7 6.33 -11.11 10.95
CA ASP A 7 5.14 -11.56 11.67
C ASP A 7 5.19 -11.18 13.17
N THR A 8 6.35 -11.21 13.81
CA THR A 8 6.49 -10.77 15.21
C THR A 8 6.32 -9.27 15.37
N HIS A 9 6.80 -8.45 14.43
CA HIS A 9 6.63 -6.99 14.47
C HIS A 9 5.20 -6.56 14.14
N HIS A 10 4.49 -7.28 13.26
CA HIS A 10 3.11 -6.94 12.89
C HIS A 10 2.03 -7.59 13.75
N ARG A 11 2.39 -8.46 14.71
CA ARG A 11 1.42 -9.14 15.59
C ARG A 11 0.68 -8.20 16.56
N GLY A 12 1.11 -6.95 16.72
CA GLY A 12 0.48 -5.99 17.64
C GLY A 12 0.45 -4.54 17.19
N THR A 13 0.94 -4.22 16.00
CA THR A 13 1.06 -2.84 15.53
C THR A 13 -0.01 -2.55 14.50
N GLU A 14 -1.23 -2.33 14.97
CA GLU A 14 -2.24 -1.57 14.21
C GLU A 14 -1.86 -0.08 14.25
N CYS A 15 -0.67 0.27 13.73
CA CYS A 15 -0.37 1.68 13.54
C CYS A 15 -1.33 2.20 12.47
N SER A 16 -2.16 3.15 12.87
CA SER A 16 -2.99 3.90 11.96
C SER A 16 -2.07 4.66 11.01
N LEU A 17 -2.48 4.80 9.76
CA LEU A 17 -1.76 5.65 8.79
C LEU A 17 -1.51 7.06 9.36
N GLN A 18 -2.43 7.54 10.20
CA GLN A 18 -2.37 8.84 10.88
C GLN A 18 -1.20 8.94 11.88
N ASP A 19 -0.66 7.82 12.35
CA ASP A 19 0.48 7.80 13.27
C ASP A 19 1.79 8.23 12.58
N PHE A 20 1.82 8.24 11.24
CA PHE A 20 2.95 8.69 10.42
C PHE A 20 2.90 10.20 10.09
N GLY A 21 1.94 10.95 10.63
CA GLY A 21 1.76 12.39 10.40
C GLY A 21 0.60 12.73 9.48
N PHE A 22 0.70 13.84 8.74
CA PHE A 22 -0.39 14.27 7.85
C PHE A 22 -0.54 13.31 6.67
N VAL A 23 -1.68 12.60 6.64
CA VAL A 23 -2.07 11.73 5.53
C VAL A 23 -3.20 12.39 4.77
N SER A 24 -3.00 12.65 3.49
CA SER A 24 -4.08 13.15 2.63
C SER A 24 -5.19 12.10 2.54
N GLU A 25 -6.43 12.56 2.37
CA GLU A 25 -7.58 11.65 2.18
C GLU A 25 -7.35 10.70 0.98
N GLU A 26 -6.70 11.19 -0.06
CA GLU A 26 -6.29 10.39 -1.23
C GLU A 26 -5.34 9.25 -0.85
N THR A 27 -4.30 9.53 -0.06
CA THR A 27 -3.34 8.52 0.41
C THR A 27 -4.02 7.48 1.32
N SER A 28 -4.94 7.93 2.18
CA SER A 28 -5.71 7.05 3.07
C SER A 28 -6.58 6.06 2.28
N HIS A 29 -7.34 6.55 1.30
CA HIS A 29 -8.16 5.69 0.44
C HIS A 29 -7.32 4.66 -0.33
N ARG A 30 -6.17 5.07 -0.86
CA ARG A 30 -5.27 4.19 -1.60
C ARG A 30 -4.70 3.07 -0.75
N TYR A 31 -4.33 3.37 0.49
CA TYR A 31 -3.84 2.38 1.45
C TYR A 31 -4.94 1.41 1.88
N GLN A 32 -6.13 1.90 2.19
CA GLN A 32 -7.28 1.06 2.54
C GLN A 32 -7.60 0.07 1.40
N TRP A 33 -7.52 0.52 0.15
CA TRP A 33 -7.67 -0.34 -1.01
C TRP A 33 -6.56 -1.39 -1.12
N LEU A 34 -5.28 -1.00 -0.99
CA LEU A 34 -4.16 -1.95 -1.03
C LEU A 34 -4.29 -3.01 0.07
N ARG A 35 -4.67 -2.61 1.28
CA ARG A 35 -4.93 -3.52 2.39
C ARG A 35 -6.04 -4.51 2.05
N TRP A 36 -7.14 -4.04 1.48
CA TRP A 36 -8.26 -4.89 1.03
C TRP A 36 -7.83 -5.90 -0.05
N VAL A 37 -7.01 -5.48 -1.01
CA VAL A 37 -6.46 -6.35 -2.07
C VAL A 37 -5.61 -7.47 -1.47
N ILE A 38 -4.74 -7.13 -0.51
CA ILE A 38 -3.87 -8.09 0.18
C ILE A 38 -4.69 -9.06 1.03
N GLU A 39 -5.59 -8.56 1.89
CA GLU A 39 -6.40 -9.37 2.80
C GLU A 39 -7.32 -10.36 2.06
N ARG A 40 -7.81 -10.00 0.88
CA ARG A 40 -8.69 -10.86 0.06
C ARG A 40 -7.95 -11.62 -1.04
N SER A 41 -6.62 -11.48 -1.16
CA SER A 41 -5.84 -12.06 -2.26
C SER A 41 -6.38 -11.72 -3.66
N MET A 42 -6.89 -10.50 -3.84
CA MET A 42 -7.44 -10.02 -5.10
C MET A 42 -6.33 -9.58 -6.07
N PRO A 43 -6.59 -9.56 -7.39
CA PRO A 43 -5.60 -9.05 -8.34
C PRO A 43 -5.57 -7.51 -8.34
N LEU A 44 -4.37 -6.93 -8.51
CA LEU A 44 -4.21 -5.47 -8.64
C LEU A 44 -4.96 -4.86 -9.84
N SER A 45 -5.32 -5.67 -10.84
CA SER A 45 -6.14 -5.24 -11.98
C SER A 45 -7.55 -4.83 -11.58
N GLU A 46 -8.01 -5.16 -10.36
CA GLU A 46 -9.29 -4.68 -9.84
C GLU A 46 -9.39 -3.15 -9.78
N VAL A 47 -8.27 -2.43 -9.74
CA VAL A 47 -8.29 -0.96 -9.83
C VAL A 47 -8.71 -0.44 -11.21
N ASP A 48 -8.58 -1.27 -12.23
CA ASP A 48 -9.00 -0.94 -13.60
C ASP A 48 -10.53 -1.03 -13.75
N ASP A 49 -11.18 -1.89 -12.94
CA ASP A 49 -12.62 -2.01 -12.88
C ASP A 49 -13.23 -0.81 -12.15
N GLU A 50 -14.18 -0.14 -12.80
CA GLU A 50 -14.78 1.08 -12.28
C GLU A 50 -15.59 0.85 -11.00
N ARG A 51 -16.26 -0.30 -10.89
CA ARG A 51 -17.08 -0.62 -9.72
C ARG A 51 -16.18 -0.90 -8.51
N THR A 52 -15.12 -1.69 -8.69
CA THR A 52 -14.17 -1.96 -7.59
C THR A 52 -13.39 -0.69 -7.20
N ARG A 53 -13.02 0.15 -8.17
CA ARG A 53 -12.40 1.47 -7.91
C ARG A 53 -13.32 2.43 -7.15
N ALA A 54 -14.62 2.46 -7.47
CA ALA A 54 -15.60 3.30 -6.78
C ALA A 54 -15.80 2.85 -5.32
N MET A 55 -15.83 1.54 -5.06
CA MET A 55 -15.88 1.00 -3.68
C MET A 55 -14.65 1.41 -2.86
N ALA A 56 -13.51 1.54 -3.52
CA ALA A 56 -12.25 1.96 -2.92
C ALA A 56 -12.12 3.47 -2.69
N LYS A 57 -13.12 4.28 -3.09
CA LYS A 57 -13.07 5.76 -3.12
C LYS A 57 -11.79 6.31 -3.75
N SER A 58 -11.20 5.54 -4.66
CA SER A 58 -9.94 5.89 -5.30
C SER A 58 -10.21 6.83 -6.47
N ARG A 59 -9.33 7.83 -6.66
CA ARG A 59 -9.37 8.67 -7.87
C ARG A 59 -9.23 7.79 -9.12
N PRO A 60 -9.73 8.24 -10.28
CA PRO A 60 -9.52 7.53 -11.54
C PRO A 60 -8.04 7.21 -11.74
N THR A 61 -7.69 5.93 -11.67
CA THR A 61 -6.34 5.41 -11.81
C THR A 61 -6.41 4.04 -12.50
N ASN A 62 -5.26 3.52 -12.92
CA ASN A 62 -5.15 2.21 -13.56
C ASN A 62 -4.01 1.40 -12.95
N SER A 63 -4.03 0.08 -13.14
CA SER A 63 -3.07 -0.85 -12.55
C SER A 63 -1.64 -0.59 -13.01
N LYS A 64 -1.46 -0.02 -14.21
CA LYS A 64 -0.14 0.41 -14.70
C LYS A 64 0.41 1.58 -13.90
N ALA A 65 -0.43 2.57 -13.57
CA ALA A 65 -0.05 3.69 -12.72
C ALA A 65 0.28 3.22 -11.29
N VAL A 66 -0.57 2.37 -10.70
CA VAL A 66 -0.32 1.79 -9.36
C VAL A 66 1.01 1.02 -9.33
N LYS A 67 1.30 0.19 -10.35
CA LYS A 67 2.57 -0.53 -10.44
C LYS A 67 3.77 0.40 -10.53
N ASN A 68 3.69 1.47 -11.33
CA ASN A 68 4.77 2.46 -11.42
C ASN A 68 5.04 3.13 -10.08
N ASP A 69 3.99 3.52 -9.36
CA ASP A 69 4.12 4.13 -8.03
C ASP A 69 4.79 3.15 -7.04
N MET A 70 4.40 1.87 -7.06
CA MET A 70 5.04 0.83 -6.24
C MET A 70 6.52 0.65 -6.58
N ILE A 71 6.90 0.71 -7.85
CA ILE A 71 8.31 0.63 -8.28
C ILE A 71 9.10 1.82 -7.72
N ILE A 72 8.55 3.04 -7.81
CA ILE A 72 9.19 4.24 -7.27
C ILE A 72 9.37 4.12 -5.75
N VAL A 73 8.34 3.69 -5.03
CA VAL A 73 8.40 3.49 -3.58
C VAL A 73 9.46 2.44 -3.22
N ALA A 74 9.52 1.33 -3.95
CA ALA A 74 10.52 0.28 -3.74
C ALA A 74 11.95 0.79 -3.97
N SER A 75 12.18 1.61 -5.01
CA SER A 75 13.48 2.23 -5.27
C SER A 75 13.89 3.20 -4.16
N ASN A 76 12.97 4.06 -3.72
CA ASN A 76 13.23 5.00 -2.62
C ASN A 76 13.54 4.28 -1.32
N LEU A 77 12.75 3.25 -0.98
CA LEU A 77 12.98 2.41 0.20
C LEU A 77 14.35 1.72 0.15
N GLY A 78 14.74 1.21 -1.02
CA GLY A 78 16.06 0.62 -1.21
C GLY A 78 17.21 1.60 -0.97
N SER A 79 17.05 2.86 -1.38
CA SER A 79 18.02 3.93 -1.10
C SER A 79 18.15 4.21 0.39
N VAL A 80 17.02 4.36 1.09
CA VAL A 80 17.00 4.61 2.55
C VAL A 80 17.67 3.48 3.31
N ILE A 81 17.34 2.22 3.00
CA ILE A 81 17.96 1.06 3.65
C ILE A 81 19.47 1.02 3.39
N SER A 82 19.91 1.36 2.17
CA SER A 82 21.34 1.40 1.84
C SER A 82 22.10 2.50 2.57
N GLU A 83 21.43 3.57 3.03
CA GLU A 83 22.03 4.61 3.87
C GLU A 83 22.07 4.22 5.36
N GLU A 84 21.14 3.37 5.80
CA GLU A 84 21.09 2.86 7.18
C GLU A 84 22.09 1.71 7.45
N MET A 85 22.56 1.02 6.40
CA MET A 85 23.55 -0.08 6.47
C MET A 85 24.99 0.42 6.38
#